data_AF-A0A380FFY0-F1
#
_entry.id   AF-A0A380FFY0-F1
#
_cell.length_a   1.000
_cell.length_b   1.000
_cell.length_c   1.000
_cell.angle_alpha   90.00
_cell.angle_beta   90.00
_cell.angle_gamma   90.00
#
_symmetry.space_group_name_H-M   'P 1'
#
loop_
_entity.id
_entity.type
_entity.pdbx_description
1 polymer ?
#
loop_
_entity_poly.entity_id
_entity_poly.type
_entity_poly.pdbx_seq_one_letter_code
_entity_poly.pdbx_strand_id
1 'polypeptide(L)' 'MNKKTIYFICTGNACRSQMAEGWAHKILGDNWNVYSAGIETHGVNPKAVEAYVRGRYRYFKSYLGFN' A
#
# COMPACT_ATOMS: atom_id res chain seq x y z
N MET A 1 7.10 1.72 23.52
CA MET A 1 6.49 2.93 22.95
C MET A 1 5.26 2.53 22.16
N ASN A 2 4.20 3.35 22.15
CA ASN A 2 3.00 3.03 21.40
C ASN A 2 3.24 3.26 19.89
N LYS A 3 2.89 2.30 19.03
CA LYS A 3 3.09 2.43 17.58
C LYS A 3 2.25 3.58 17.06
N LYS A 4 2.84 4.46 16.25
CA LYS A 4 2.08 5.53 15.58
C LYS A 4 1.32 4.94 14.41
N THR A 5 0.18 5.54 14.08
CA THR A 5 -0.64 5.11 12.95
C THR A 5 -0.61 6.16 11.84
N ILE A 6 -0.45 5.70 10.60
CA ILE A 6 -0.55 6.53 9.40
C ILE A 6 -1.58 5.92 8.44
N TYR A 7 -2.40 6.77 7.82
CA TYR A 7 -3.47 6.34 6.92
C TYR A 7 -3.44 7.16 5.62
N PHE A 8 -3.22 6.51 4.49
CA PHE A 8 -3.18 7.16 3.17
C PHE A 8 -4.54 7.11 2.48
N ILE A 9 -5.11 8.26 2.16
CA ILE A 9 -6.45 8.36 1.54
C ILE A 9 -6.35 8.81 0.08
N CYS A 10 -7.09 8.17 -0.82
CA CYS A 10 -7.33 8.68 -2.17
C CYS A 10 -8.78 8.43 -2.63
N THR A 11 -9.16 8.80 -3.85
CA THR A 11 -10.54 8.59 -4.32
C THR A 11 -10.92 7.11 -4.40
N GLY A 12 -10.07 6.27 -5.01
CA GLY A 12 -10.45 4.91 -5.43
C GLY A 12 -9.73 3.74 -4.76
N ASN A 13 -8.84 4.01 -3.80
CA ASN A 13 -7.88 3.06 -3.22
C ASN A 13 -7.15 2.11 -4.21
N ALA A 14 -6.88 2.56 -5.44
CA ALA A 14 -6.41 1.68 -6.50
C ALA A 14 -4.94 1.92 -6.93
N CYS A 15 -4.42 3.14 -6.77
CA CYS A 15 -3.07 3.50 -7.26
C CYS A 15 -2.19 4.15 -6.18
N ARG A 16 -2.39 5.45 -5.93
CA ARG A 16 -1.48 6.29 -5.13
C ARG A 16 -1.42 5.85 -3.67
N SER A 17 -2.58 5.63 -3.06
CA SER A 17 -2.71 5.22 -1.66
C SER A 17 -2.10 3.83 -1.43
N GLN A 18 -2.32 2.90 -2.35
CA GLN A 18 -1.74 1.56 -2.35
C GLN A 18 -0.21 1.58 -2.44
N MET A 19 0.34 2.35 -3.38
CA MET A 19 1.80 2.52 -3.48
C MET A 19 2.37 3.14 -2.20
N ALA A 20 1.72 4.15 -1.65
CA ALA A 20 2.17 4.82 -0.42
C ALA A 20 2.19 3.88 0.79
N GLU A 21 1.15 3.06 0.97
CA GLU A 21 1.11 2.03 2.02
C GLU A 21 2.27 1.04 1.88
N GLY A 22 2.50 0.50 0.68
CA GLY A 22 3.63 -0.40 0.45
C GLY A 22 4.98 0.23 0.79
N TRP A 23 5.18 1.51 0.45
CA TRP A 23 6.45 2.21 0.69
C TRP A 23 6.64 2.47 2.18
N ALA A 24 5.57 2.92 2.84
CA ALA A 24 5.58 3.21 4.26
C ALA A 24 5.84 1.95 5.10
N HIS A 25 5.30 0.78 4.75
CA HIS A 25 5.65 -0.48 5.43
C HIS A 25 7.16 -0.78 5.38
N LYS A 26 7.81 -0.53 4.24
CA LYS A 26 9.26 -0.73 4.11
C LYS A 26 10.08 0.30 4.88
N ILE A 27 9.70 1.58 4.81
CA ILE A 27 10.49 2.69 5.36
C ILE A 27 10.30 2.79 6.87
N LEU A 28 9.07 2.63 7.35
CA LEU A 28 8.69 2.83 8.75
C LEU A 28 8.84 1.55 9.58
N GLY A 29 8.82 0.39 8.92
CA GLY A 29 8.96 -0.92 9.53
C GLY A 29 7.92 -1.17 10.63
N ASP A 30 8.29 -1.98 11.62
CA ASP A 30 7.38 -2.39 12.68
C ASP A 30 7.05 -1.29 13.69
N ASN A 31 7.62 -0.09 13.57
CA ASN A 31 7.35 1.01 14.49
C ASN A 31 6.01 1.72 14.21
N TRP A 32 5.38 1.42 13.07
CA TRP A 32 4.17 2.09 12.61
C TRP A 32 3.09 1.09 12.21
N ASN A 33 1.84 1.48 12.47
CA ASN A 33 0.68 0.89 11.81
C ASN A 33 0.43 1.70 10.53
N VAL A 34 0.41 1.04 9.38
CA VAL A 34 0.29 1.67 8.07
C VAL A 34 -0.94 1.10 7.38
N TYR A 35 -1.78 1.99 6.84
CA TYR A 35 -3.01 1.62 6.16
C TYR A 35 -3.27 2.53 4.94
N SER A 36 -4.15 2.11 4.03
CA SER A 36 -4.70 2.96 2.97
C SER A 36 -6.18 2.70 2.66
N ALA A 37 -6.90 3.75 2.25
CA ALA A 37 -8.32 3.70 1.94
C ALA A 37 -8.71 4.65 0.81
N GLY A 38 -9.96 4.52 0.37
CA GLY A 38 -10.57 5.46 -0.55
C GLY A 38 -12.08 5.55 -0.39
N ILE A 39 -12.64 6.63 -0.95
CA ILE A 39 -14.08 6.93 -0.90
C ILE A 39 -14.87 5.90 -1.72
N GLU A 40 -14.31 5.51 -2.87
CA GLU A 40 -14.82 4.45 -3.73
C GLU A 40 -13.83 3.27 -3.70
N THR A 41 -14.33 2.04 -3.66
CA THR A 41 -13.49 0.85 -3.72
C THR A 41 -13.39 0.36 -5.15
N HIS A 42 -12.35 0.81 -5.84
CA HIS A 42 -11.93 0.20 -7.09
C HIS A 42 -10.86 -0.83 -6.76
N GLY A 43 -10.92 -2.01 -7.37
CA GLY A 43 -9.88 -3.03 -7.21
C GLY A 43 -8.49 -2.44 -7.49
N VAL A 44 -7.44 -3.03 -6.91
CA VAL A 44 -6.07 -2.50 -7.09
C VAL A 44 -5.72 -2.46 -8.57
N ASN A 45 -5.18 -1.33 -9.02
CA ASN A 45 -4.78 -1.15 -10.41
C ASN A 45 -3.59 -2.09 -10.73
N PRO A 46 -3.70 -2.98 -11.72
CA PRO A 46 -2.61 -3.88 -12.10
C PRO A 46 -1.29 -3.16 -12.43
N LYS A 47 -1.36 -1.94 -12.98
CA LYS A 47 -0.18 -1.11 -13.26
C LYS A 47 0.49 -0.58 -11.99
N ALA A 48 -0.27 -0.34 -10.92
CA ALA A 48 0.29 0.03 -9.63
C ALA A 48 1.09 -1.14 -9.05
N VAL A 49 0.57 -2.37 -9.18
CA VAL A 49 1.29 -3.60 -8.81
C VAL A 49 2.54 -3.77 -9.68
N GLU A 50 2.43 -3.58 -10.99
CA GLU A 50 3.55 -3.71 -11.93
C GLU A 50 4.68 -2.70 -11.66
N ALA A 51 4.35 -1.44 -11.37
CA ALA A 51 5.32 -0.42 -10.97
C ALA A 51 6.08 -0.83 -9.70
N TYR A 52 5.38 -1.48 -8.78
CA TYR A 52 5.96 -2.03 -7.56
C TYR A 52 6.89 -3.22 -7.82
N VAL A 53 6.45 -4.17 -8.66
CA VAL A 53 7.23 -5.38 -9.02
C VAL A 53 8.48 -5.01 -9.83
N ARG A 54 8.37 -4.08 -10.80
CA ARG A 54 9.51 -3.57 -11.58
C ARG A 54 10.54 -2.85 -10.70
N GLY A 55 10.13 -2.28 -9.57
CA GLY A 55 11.01 -1.72 -8.55
C GLY A 55 11.81 -2.74 -7.72
N ARG A 56 11.69 -4.05 -7.99
CA ARG A 56 12.22 -5.19 -7.20
C ARG A 56 11.49 -5.48 -5.88
N TYR A 57 10.19 -5.17 -5.76
CA TYR A 57 9.45 -5.39 -4.52
C TYR A 57 8.42 -6.52 -4.60
N ARG A 58 8.84 -7.69 -4.11
CA ARG A 58 8.04 -8.93 -4.05
C ARG A 58 6.94 -8.91 -2.97
N TYR A 59 7.03 -7.98 -2.01
CA TYR A 59 6.12 -7.85 -0.86
C TYR A 59 4.70 -7.37 -1.21
N PHE A 60 4.53 -6.70 -2.35
CA PHE A 60 3.25 -6.10 -2.73
C PHE A 60 2.22 -7.15 -3.13
N LYS A 61 2.67 -8.26 -3.72
CA LYS A 61 1.77 -9.33 -4.20
C LYS A 61 1.10 -10.06 -3.02
N SER A 62 1.84 -10.32 -1.94
CA SER A 62 1.30 -10.99 -0.74
C SER A 62 0.41 -10.09 0.12
N TYR A 63 0.67 -8.78 0.14
CA TYR A 63 -0.05 -7.85 1.02
C TYR A 63 -1.46 -7.51 0.50
N LEU A 64 -1.66 -7.54 -0.81
CA LEU A 64 -2.93 -7.16 -1.45
C LEU A 64 -3.88 -8.33 -1.73
N GLY A 65 -3.57 -9.53 -1.23
CA GLY A 65 -4.47 -10.69 -1.37
C GLY A 65 -4.65 -11.20 -2.80
N PHE A 66 -3.75 -10.85 -3.73
CA PHE A 66 -3.76 -11.43 -5.08
C PHE A 66 -2.96 -12.74 -5.08
N ASN A 67 -3.65 -13.89 -5.10
CA ASN A 67 -3.06 -15.15 -5.59
C ASN A 67 -2.68 -14.98 -7.07
#